data_AF-A0A3D1B483-F1
#
_entry.id   AF-A0A3D1B483-F1
#
_cell.length_a   1.000
_cell.length_b   1.000
_cell.length_c   1.000
_cell.angle_alpha   90.00
_cell.angle_beta   90.00
_cell.angle_gamma   90.00
#
_symmetry.space_group_name_H-M   'P 1'
#
loop_
_entity.id
_entity.type
_entity.pdbx_description
1 polymer ?
#
loop_
_entity_poly.entity_id
_entity_poly.type
_entity_poly.pdbx_seq_one_letter_code
_entity_poly.pdbx_strand_id
1 'polypeptide(L)' 'VLFVGDDLRDIESGRAAGSRTAAVRYGYIHPDDNPDTWGADVVVNHPLELRRFLGSPRLD' A
#
# COMPACT_ATOMS: atom_id res chain seq x y z
N VAL A 1 -4.97 0.44 10.62
CA VAL A 1 -3.97 1.28 9.92
C VAL A 1 -3.82 0.76 8.49
N LEU A 2 -3.65 1.65 7.52
CA LEU A 2 -3.26 1.28 6.16
C LEU A 2 -1.78 1.64 5.97
N PHE A 3 -0.92 0.63 5.84
CA PHE A 3 0.49 0.78 5.52
C PHE A 3 0.63 0.87 4.00
N VAL A 4 1.33 1.89 3.50
CA VAL A 4 1.44 2.19 2.07
C VAL A 4 2.92 2.24 1.72
N GLY A 5 3.35 1.52 0.68
CA GLY A 5 4.75 1.51 0.28
C GLY A 5 4.99 1.02 -1.16
N ASP A 6 6.17 1.34 -1.67
CA ASP A 6 6.59 1.16 -3.05
C ASP A 6 7.66 0.09 -3.23
N ASP A 7 8.01 -0.65 -2.17
CA ASP A 7 8.94 -1.79 -2.16
C ASP A 7 8.27 -3.03 -1.52
N LEU A 8 8.69 -4.24 -1.93
CA LEU A 8 8.23 -5.50 -1.32
C LEU A 8 8.39 -5.49 0.21
N ARG A 9 9.48 -4.93 0.73
CA ARG A 9 9.78 -4.85 2.16
C ARG A 9 8.77 -3.99 2.93
N ASP A 10 8.17 -3.00 2.29
CA ASP A 10 7.09 -2.21 2.90
C ASP A 10 5.85 -3.07 3.13
N ILE A 11 5.55 -3.95 2.17
CA ILE A 11 4.42 -4.87 2.26
C ILE A 11 4.69 -5.94 3.32
N GLU A 12 5.90 -6.52 3.33
CA GLU A 12 6.30 -7.49 4.34
C GLU A 12 6.24 -6.90 5.76
N SER A 13 6.77 -5.68 5.95
CA SER A 13 6.78 -5.02 7.26
C SER A 13 5.37 -4.62 7.72
N GLY A 14 4.54 -4.08 6.82
CA GLY A 14 3.15 -3.75 7.11
C GLY A 14 2.34 -4.97 7.55
N ARG A 15 2.52 -6.11 6.84
CA ARG A 15 1.90 -7.39 7.19
C ARG A 15 2.40 -7.93 8.53
N ALA A 16 3.70 -7.91 8.78
CA ALA A 16 4.30 -8.35 10.04
C ALA A 16 3.80 -7.51 11.24
N ALA A 17 3.51 -6.23 11.02
CA ALA A 17 2.91 -5.34 12.01
C ALA A 17 1.39 -5.51 12.17
N GLY A 18 0.75 -6.45 11.46
CA GLY A 18 -0.70 -6.68 11.49
C GLY A 18 -1.52 -5.56 10.84
N SER A 19 -0.90 -4.73 9.99
CA SER A 19 -1.60 -3.68 9.24
C SER A 19 -2.17 -4.20 7.93
N ARG A 20 -3.24 -3.54 7.46
CA ARG A 20 -3.65 -3.64 6.05
C ARG A 20 -2.59 -2.94 5.20
N THR A 21 -2.29 -3.47 4.03
CA THR A 21 -1.21 -3.01 3.15
C THR A 21 -1.72 -2.55 1.80
N ALA A 22 -1.11 -1.49 1.26
CA ALA A 22 -1.29 -1.02 -0.10
C ALA A 22 0.06 -0.90 -0.79
N ALA A 23 0.27 -1.67 -1.85
CA ALA A 23 1.40 -1.44 -2.74
C ALA A 23 1.07 -0.34 -3.74
N VAL A 24 2.05 0.51 -4.05
CA VAL A 24 1.86 1.62 -4.98
C VAL A 24 2.76 1.47 -6.20
N ARG A 25 2.27 1.88 -7.38
CA ARG A 25 3.06 1.91 -8.62
C ARG A 25 3.71 3.27 -8.90
N TYR A 26 3.89 4.07 -7.84
CA TYR A 26 4.48 5.41 -7.89
C TYR A 26 5.48 5.57 -6.74
N GLY A 27 6.41 6.52 -6.84
CA GLY A 27 7.48 6.68 -5.87
C GLY A 27 8.83 6.28 -6.47
N TYR A 28 9.64 5.57 -5.69
CA TYR A 28 10.97 5.05 -6.04
C TYR A 28 10.95 3.55 -6.40
N ILE A 29 9.80 3.05 -6.86
CA ILE A 29 9.65 1.69 -7.37
C ILE A 29 10.63 1.39 -8.52
N HIS A 30 11.25 0.22 -8.51
CA HIS A 30 12.16 -0.20 -9.58
C HIS A 30 11.37 -0.54 -10.86
N PRO A 31 11.87 -0.21 -12.08
CA PRO A 31 11.15 -0.51 -13.32
C PRO A 31 10.80 -1.99 -13.54
N ASP A 32 11.61 -2.89 -12.96
CA ASP A 32 11.43 -4.34 -13.08
C ASP A 32 10.57 -4.95 -11.95
N ASP A 33 10.17 -4.13 -10.97
CA ASP A 33 9.33 -4.59 -9.88
C ASP A 33 7.87 -4.75 -10.32
N ASN A 34 7.22 -5.77 -9.78
CA ASN A 34 5.80 -6.02 -10.01
C ASN A 34 5.02 -6.09 -8.68
N PRO A 35 4.42 -4.97 -8.24
CA PRO A 35 3.63 -4.88 -7.03
C PRO A 35 2.46 -5.87 -6.93
N ASP A 36 1.94 -6.37 -8.05
CA ASP A 36 0.87 -7.39 -8.05
C ASP A 36 1.30 -8.73 -7.45
N THR A 37 2.61 -8.96 -7.35
CA THR A 37 3.18 -10.22 -6.84
C THR A 37 3.55 -10.18 -5.37
N TRP A 38 3.54 -9.00 -4.75
CA TRP A 38 4.05 -8.80 -3.38
C TRP A 38 3.07 -9.20 -2.27
N GLY A 39 1.82 -9.51 -2.62
CA GLY A 39 0.81 -9.93 -1.64
C GLY A 39 0.26 -8.80 -0.76
N ALA A 40 0.23 -7.57 -1.29
CA ALA A 40 -0.47 -6.46 -0.66
C ALA A 40 -2.00 -6.66 -0.73
N ASP A 41 -2.75 -6.09 0.22
CA ASP A 41 -4.22 -6.20 0.21
C ASP A 41 -4.84 -5.42 -0.95
N VAL A 42 -4.18 -4.35 -1.40
CA VAL A 42 -4.57 -3.54 -2.56
C VAL A 42 -3.33 -3.05 -3.29
N VAL A 43 -3.45 -2.85 -4.60
CA VAL A 43 -2.41 -2.20 -5.41
C VAL A 43 -3.03 -1.00 -6.11
N VAL A 44 -2.39 0.18 -6.02
CA VAL A 44 -2.91 1.43 -6.59
C VAL A 44 -1.92 2.12 -7.53
N ASN A 45 -2.44 2.83 -8.51
CA ASN A 45 -1.64 3.54 -9.52
C ASN A 45 -1.49 5.03 -9.23
N HIS A 46 -2.39 5.61 -8.44
CA HIS A 46 -2.39 7.03 -8.14
C HIS A 46 -2.75 7.28 -6.67
N PRO A 47 -2.12 8.24 -5.96
CA PRO A 47 -2.38 8.48 -4.54
C PRO A 47 -3.86 8.73 -4.20
N LEU A 48 -4.62 9.35 -5.12
CA LEU A 48 -6.04 9.61 -4.92
C LEU A 48 -6.91 8.33 -4.83
N GLU A 49 -6.44 7.20 -5.35
CA GLU A 49 -7.14 5.91 -5.24
C GLU A 49 -7.18 5.41 -3.79
N LEU A 50 -6.21 5.80 -2.95
CA LEU A 50 -6.16 5.44 -1.53
C LEU A 50 -7.40 5.90 -0.76
N ARG A 51 -8.07 6.96 -1.22
CA ARG A 51 -9.31 7.48 -0.60
C ARG A 51 -10.41 6.42 -0.50
N ARG A 52 -10.41 5.40 -1.38
CA ARG A 52 -11.37 4.28 -1.33
C ARG A 52 -11.15 3.36 -0.12
N PHE A 53 -9.97 3.39 0.48
CA PHE A 53 -9.55 2.49 1.55
C PHE A 53 -9.37 3.18 2.90
N LEU A 54 -9.39 4.52 2.91
CA LEU A 54 -9.43 5.31 4.12
C LEU A 54 -10.89 5.47 4.57
N GLY A 55 -11.18 5.08 5.81
CA GLY A 55 -12.47 5.39 6.41
C GLY A 55 -12.63 6.91 6.56
N SER A 56 -13.87 7.38 6.67
CA SER A 56 -14.12 8.75 7.12
C SER A 56 -13.40 8.96 8.46
N PRO A 57 -12.70 10.09 8.66
CA PRO A 57 -12.19 10.41 9.99
C PRO A 57 -13.36 10.33 10.97
N ARG A 58 -13.23 9.52 12.03
CA ARG A 58 -14.10 9.71 13.18
C ARG A 58 -13.72 11.07 13.74
N LEU A 59 -14.64 12.01 13.62
CA LEU A 59 -14.61 13.29 14.33
C LEU A 59 -15.37 13.04 15.62
N ASP A 60 -14.78 12.30 16.54
CA ASP A 60 -15.21 12.20 17.93
C ASP A 60 -14.25 12.97 18.85
#